data_AF-A0AAE1ZGH8-F1
#
_entry.id   AF-A0AAE1ZGH8-F1
#
_cell.length_a   1.000
_cell.length_b   1.000
_cell.length_c   1.000
_cell.angle_alpha   90.00
_cell.angle_beta   90.00
_cell.angle_gamma   90.00
#
_symmetry.space_group_name_H-M   'P 1'
#
loop_
_entity.id
_entity.type
_entity.pdbx_description
1 polymer ?
#
loop_
_entity_poly.entity_id
_entity_poly.type
_entity_poly.pdbx_seq_one_letter_code
_entity_poly.pdbx_strand_id
1 'polypeptide(L)'
;MVKENEVQTVSVPIEVAQEYVSKLLGFAPLQLSDDLYNVVITHLGQMVDEFGEKLLDKFTSKFTTEKIQSLTYYLKEKLEDRLVDMFDSFDIFLVSKVLYLNPSVVLKDDEPQLAYSEKHDKAIDDRIITYTNRISVLKSCLTEVEQEAAKINSIIHNLKNMKNNVNQTLENVYGVKSVDELCTSVYERNNSISRLCTALNNINLSNVNFLSICSPPKKKKKHKNK
;
A
#
# COMPACT_ATOMS: atom_id res chain seq x y z
N MET A 1 -30.69 -13.45 -67.25
CA MET A 1 -29.58 -14.05 -66.47
C MET A 1 -29.27 -13.09 -65.33
N VAL A 2 -29.83 -13.37 -64.15
CA VAL A 2 -29.48 -12.66 -62.92
C VAL A 2 -28.22 -13.33 -62.39
N LYS A 3 -27.12 -12.58 -62.27
CA LYS A 3 -25.90 -13.08 -61.64
C LYS A 3 -26.20 -13.21 -60.14
N GLU A 4 -26.25 -14.45 -59.66
CA GLU A 4 -26.15 -14.74 -58.22
C GLU A 4 -24.78 -14.22 -57.77
N ASN A 5 -24.79 -13.17 -56.95
CA ASN A 5 -23.60 -12.76 -56.21
C ASN A 5 -23.36 -13.86 -55.19
N GLU A 6 -22.39 -14.74 -55.46
CA GLU A 6 -21.83 -15.65 -54.48
C GLU A 6 -21.34 -14.81 -53.29
N VAL A 7 -22.14 -14.79 -52.22
CA VAL A 7 -21.72 -14.23 -50.93
C VAL A 7 -20.58 -15.12 -50.47
N GLN A 8 -19.36 -14.60 -50.58
CA GLN A 8 -18.17 -15.27 -50.11
C GLN A 8 -18.28 -15.43 -48.59
N THR A 9 -18.77 -16.59 -48.15
CA THR A 9 -18.93 -16.91 -46.73
C THR A 9 -17.54 -17.13 -46.14
N VAL A 10 -16.99 -16.11 -45.50
CA VAL A 10 -15.79 -16.25 -44.67
C VAL A 10 -16.18 -17.11 -43.48
N SER A 11 -15.73 -18.37 -43.44
CA SER A 11 -15.96 -19.24 -42.28
C SER A 11 -15.05 -18.79 -41.15
N VAL A 12 -15.63 -18.15 -40.14
CA VAL A 12 -14.93 -17.80 -38.91
C VAL A 12 -15.09 -18.99 -37.94
N PRO A 13 -14.04 -19.41 -37.23
CA PRO A 13 -14.17 -20.42 -36.17
C PRO A 13 -15.23 -20.00 -35.15
N ILE A 14 -16.00 -20.96 -34.65
CA ILE A 14 -17.12 -20.70 -33.74
C ILE A 14 -16.64 -20.02 -32.45
N GLU A 15 -15.43 -20.36 -32.01
CA GLU A 15 -14.77 -19.78 -30.84
C GLU A 15 -14.58 -18.27 -31.01
N VAL A 16 -14.10 -17.86 -32.19
CA VAL A 16 -13.87 -16.45 -32.53
C VAL A 16 -15.21 -15.71 -32.69
N ALA A 17 -16.23 -16.39 -33.21
CA ALA A 17 -17.57 -15.81 -33.34
C ALA A 17 -18.24 -15.54 -31.97
N GLN A 18 -17.86 -16.29 -30.93
CA GLN A 18 -18.45 -16.20 -29.60
C GLN A 18 -17.63 -15.42 -28.59
N GLU A 19 -16.33 -15.21 -28.83
CA GLU A 19 -15.43 -14.53 -27.89
C GLU A 19 -15.96 -13.17 -27.43
N TYR A 20 -16.41 -12.34 -28.38
CA TYR A 20 -16.88 -11.00 -28.09
C TYR A 20 -18.17 -10.99 -27.26
N VAL A 21 -19.08 -11.92 -27.57
CA VAL A 21 -20.32 -12.13 -26.82
C VAL A 21 -20.03 -12.69 -25.43
N SER A 22 -19.05 -13.59 -25.33
CA SER A 22 -18.63 -14.21 -24.07
C SER A 22 -18.04 -13.19 -23.11
N LYS A 23 -17.28 -12.21 -23.63
CA LYS A 23 -16.77 -11.09 -22.83
C LYS A 23 -17.90 -10.24 -22.24
N LEU A 24 -19.00 -10.06 -22.98
CA LEU A 24 -20.17 -9.32 -22.50
C LEU A 24 -20.99 -10.11 -21.46
N LEU A 25 -21.23 -11.41 -21.70
CA LEU A 25 -22.12 -12.23 -20.89
C LEU A 25 -21.43 -12.93 -19.71
N GLY A 26 -20.11 -13.11 -19.77
CA GLY A 26 -19.32 -13.88 -18.81
C GLY A 26 -19.37 -15.39 -19.03
N PHE A 27 -20.03 -15.87 -20.08
CA PHE A 27 -20.08 -17.28 -20.48
C PHE A 27 -20.21 -17.41 -22.00
N ALA A 28 -19.80 -18.56 -22.55
CA ALA A 28 -19.93 -18.85 -23.97
C ALA A 28 -21.38 -19.26 -24.32
N PRO A 29 -22.00 -18.67 -25.37
CA PRO A 29 -23.35 -19.03 -25.80
C PRO A 29 -23.60 -20.55 -25.93
N LEU A 30 -22.70 -21.30 -26.58
CA LEU A 30 -22.91 -22.75 -26.73
C LEU A 30 -22.78 -23.53 -25.42
N GLN A 31 -21.99 -23.04 -24.45
CA GLN A 31 -21.94 -23.65 -23.13
C GLN A 31 -23.33 -23.63 -22.46
N LEU A 32 -24.09 -22.54 -22.63
CA LEU A 32 -25.47 -22.48 -22.13
C LEU A 32 -26.35 -23.55 -22.79
N SER A 33 -26.16 -23.80 -24.09
CA SER A 33 -26.90 -24.82 -24.81
C SER A 33 -26.56 -26.23 -24.32
N ASP A 34 -25.26 -26.52 -24.17
CA ASP A 34 -24.77 -27.79 -23.62
C ASP A 34 -25.30 -28.04 -22.21
N ASP A 35 -25.26 -27.03 -21.34
CA ASP A 35 -25.78 -27.14 -19.97
C ASP A 35 -27.29 -27.42 -19.97
N LEU A 36 -28.05 -26.76 -20.84
CA LEU A 36 -29.48 -27.01 -21.00
C LEU A 36 -29.76 -28.39 -21.56
N TYR A 37 -28.99 -28.85 -22.55
CA TYR A 37 -29.10 -30.19 -23.13
C TYR A 37 -28.90 -31.24 -22.04
N ASN A 38 -27.83 -31.12 -21.26
CA ASN A 38 -27.51 -32.03 -20.17
C ASN A 38 -28.61 -32.12 -19.11
N VAL A 39 -29.26 -31.00 -18.79
CA VAL A 39 -30.41 -30.98 -17.89
C VAL A 39 -31.61 -31.68 -18.53
N VAL A 40 -31.94 -31.34 -19.78
CA VAL A 40 -33.13 -31.88 -20.47
C VAL A 40 -33.01 -33.38 -20.70
N ILE A 41 -31.85 -33.87 -21.17
CA ILE A 41 -31.60 -35.28 -21.44
C ILE A 41 -31.69 -36.12 -20.15
N THR A 42 -31.17 -35.60 -19.04
CA THR A 42 -31.24 -36.26 -17.73
C THR A 42 -32.69 -36.41 -17.27
N HIS A 43 -33.47 -35.34 -17.33
CA HIS A 43 -34.87 -35.37 -16.91
C HIS A 43 -35.74 -36.23 -17.85
N LEU A 44 -35.45 -36.20 -19.15
CA LEU A 44 -36.10 -37.08 -20.12
C LEU A 44 -35.84 -38.55 -19.78
N GLY A 45 -34.58 -38.92 -19.53
CA GLY A 45 -34.21 -40.27 -19.13
C GLY A 45 -34.98 -40.74 -17.90
N GLN A 46 -35.05 -39.91 -16.86
CA GLN A 46 -35.81 -40.17 -15.63
C GLN A 46 -37.31 -40.33 -15.90
N MET A 47 -37.92 -39.45 -16.71
CA MET A 47 -39.35 -39.55 -17.05
C MET A 47 -39.67 -40.84 -17.80
N VAL A 48 -38.78 -41.28 -18.69
CA VAL A 48 -38.96 -42.53 -19.44
C VAL A 48 -38.78 -43.76 -18.53
N ASP A 49 -37.85 -43.71 -17.58
CA ASP A 49 -37.70 -44.76 -16.56
C ASP A 49 -38.94 -44.87 -15.66
N GLU A 50 -39.42 -43.74 -15.12
CA GLU A 50 -40.66 -43.71 -14.32
C GLU A 50 -41.88 -44.21 -15.12
N PHE A 51 -41.94 -43.90 -16.41
CA PHE A 51 -42.97 -44.41 -17.30
C PHE A 51 -42.89 -45.94 -17.42
N GLY A 52 -41.68 -46.49 -17.56
CA GLY A 52 -41.43 -47.92 -17.58
C GLY A 52 -41.87 -48.62 -16.28
N GLU A 53 -41.52 -48.05 -15.12
CA GLU A 53 -41.93 -48.57 -13.81
C GLU A 53 -43.45 -48.57 -13.64
N LYS A 54 -44.12 -47.45 -13.95
CA LYS A 54 -45.59 -47.32 -13.88
C LYS A 54 -46.30 -48.29 -14.83
N LEU A 55 -45.72 -48.59 -15.99
CA LEU A 55 -46.23 -49.60 -16.91
C LEU A 55 -46.09 -51.02 -16.33
N LEU A 56 -44.95 -51.33 -15.73
CA LEU A 56 -44.68 -52.62 -15.10
C LEU A 56 -45.66 -52.90 -13.95
N ASP A 57 -45.87 -51.90 -13.10
CA ASP A 57 -46.78 -51.98 -11.95
C ASP A 57 -48.24 -52.17 -12.38
N LYS A 58 -48.65 -51.52 -13.48
CA LYS A 58 -50.05 -51.54 -13.93
C LYS A 58 -50.40 -52.75 -14.81
N PHE A 59 -49.42 -53.31 -15.51
CA PHE A 59 -49.63 -54.37 -16.51
C PHE A 59 -48.81 -55.63 -16.25
N THR A 60 -48.44 -55.89 -15.00
CA THR A 60 -47.59 -57.01 -14.55
C THR A 60 -48.06 -58.39 -15.04
N SER A 61 -49.35 -58.55 -15.32
CA SER A 61 -49.94 -59.80 -15.84
C SER A 61 -50.00 -59.91 -17.36
N LYS A 62 -49.76 -58.83 -18.11
CA LYS A 62 -49.92 -58.78 -19.58
C LYS A 62 -48.60 -58.64 -20.35
N PHE A 63 -47.58 -58.04 -19.77
CA PHE A 63 -46.29 -57.85 -20.41
C PHE A 63 -45.15 -58.40 -19.56
N THR A 64 -44.14 -58.97 -20.20
CA THR A 64 -42.91 -59.38 -19.50
C THR A 64 -42.03 -58.16 -19.25
N THR A 65 -41.23 -58.22 -18.19
CA THR A 65 -40.28 -57.17 -17.82
C THR A 65 -39.33 -56.85 -18.98
N GLU A 66 -38.87 -57.85 -19.75
CA GLU A 66 -37.95 -57.59 -20.87
C GLU A 66 -38.61 -56.78 -21.99
N LYS A 67 -39.91 -56.97 -22.25
CA LYS A 67 -40.64 -56.20 -23.27
C LYS A 67 -40.80 -54.74 -22.88
N ILE A 68 -41.08 -54.47 -21.60
CA ILE A 68 -41.20 -53.11 -21.09
C ILE A 68 -39.82 -52.43 -21.10
N GLN A 69 -38.76 -53.11 -20.65
CA GLN A 69 -37.40 -52.59 -20.72
C GLN A 69 -36.95 -52.29 -22.15
N SER A 70 -37.28 -53.17 -23.12
CA SER A 70 -36.98 -52.94 -24.53
C SER A 70 -37.72 -51.72 -25.09
N LEU A 71 -38.99 -51.52 -24.69
CA LEU A 71 -39.77 -50.34 -25.06
C LEU A 71 -39.17 -49.07 -24.46
N THR A 72 -38.84 -49.07 -23.17
CA THR A 72 -38.21 -47.94 -22.47
C THR A 72 -36.88 -47.57 -23.12
N TYR A 73 -36.05 -48.55 -23.48
CA TYR A 73 -34.79 -48.32 -24.19
C TYR A 73 -35.01 -47.70 -25.57
N TYR A 74 -35.96 -48.25 -26.36
CA TYR A 74 -36.29 -47.72 -27.67
C TYR A 74 -36.82 -46.28 -27.60
N LEU A 75 -37.66 -45.98 -26.61
CA LEU A 75 -38.19 -44.63 -26.39
C LEU A 75 -37.08 -43.66 -26.00
N LYS A 76 -36.13 -44.07 -25.15
CA LYS A 76 -34.93 -43.27 -24.84
C LYS A 76 -34.19 -42.95 -26.12
N GLU A 77 -33.64 -43.93 -26.83
CA GLU A 77 -32.88 -43.68 -28.08
C GLU A 77 -33.61 -42.73 -29.04
N LYS A 78 -34.90 -42.98 -29.31
CA LYS A 78 -35.65 -42.15 -30.26
C LYS A 78 -35.87 -40.71 -29.80
N LEU A 79 -36.01 -40.49 -28.50
CA LEU A 79 -36.17 -39.16 -27.94
C LEU A 79 -34.83 -38.44 -27.80
N GLU A 80 -33.75 -39.17 -27.49
CA GLU A 80 -32.38 -38.64 -27.49
C GLU A 80 -31.98 -38.18 -28.90
N ASP A 81 -32.16 -39.03 -29.92
CA ASP A 81 -31.94 -38.67 -31.34
C ASP A 81 -32.66 -37.36 -31.70
N ARG A 82 -33.91 -37.22 -31.25
CA ARG A 82 -34.74 -36.06 -31.57
C ARG A 82 -34.29 -34.81 -30.82
N LEU A 83 -33.80 -34.96 -29.59
CA LEU A 83 -33.26 -33.86 -28.81
C LEU A 83 -31.98 -33.31 -29.43
N VAL A 84 -31.09 -34.18 -29.94
CA VAL A 84 -29.86 -33.76 -30.64
C VAL A 84 -30.21 -32.84 -31.81
N ASP A 85 -31.09 -33.27 -32.72
CA ASP A 85 -31.52 -32.44 -33.87
C ASP A 85 -32.12 -31.08 -33.44
N MET A 86 -32.87 -31.07 -32.33
CA MET A 86 -33.48 -29.85 -31.80
C MET A 86 -32.44 -28.92 -31.18
N PHE A 87 -31.44 -29.46 -30.49
CA PHE A 87 -30.39 -28.66 -29.87
C PHE A 87 -29.39 -28.12 -30.90
N ASP A 88 -29.10 -28.85 -31.98
CA ASP A 88 -28.35 -28.31 -33.12
C ASP A 88 -29.05 -27.07 -33.71
N SER A 89 -30.39 -27.14 -33.84
CA SER A 89 -31.19 -26.01 -34.32
C SER A 89 -31.22 -24.86 -33.31
N PHE A 90 -31.21 -25.18 -32.02
CA PHE A 90 -31.18 -24.22 -30.93
C PHE A 90 -29.84 -23.49 -30.87
N ASP A 91 -28.72 -24.18 -31.06
CA ASP A 91 -27.37 -23.62 -31.15
C ASP A 91 -27.28 -22.57 -32.24
N ILE A 92 -27.74 -22.93 -33.44
CA ILE A 92 -27.79 -22.01 -34.57
C ILE A 92 -28.62 -20.78 -34.23
N PHE A 93 -29.81 -20.96 -33.64
CA PHE A 93 -30.68 -19.86 -33.25
C PHE A 93 -30.04 -18.95 -32.20
N LEU A 94 -29.38 -19.54 -31.21
CA LEU A 94 -28.74 -18.85 -30.10
C LEU A 94 -27.61 -17.96 -30.62
N VAL A 95 -26.71 -18.52 -31.44
CA VAL A 95 -25.52 -17.81 -31.94
C VAL A 95 -25.86 -16.82 -33.07
N SER A 96 -26.85 -17.12 -33.91
CA SER A 96 -27.16 -16.29 -35.09
C SER A 96 -28.19 -15.18 -34.83
N LYS A 97 -29.06 -15.31 -33.83
CA LYS A 97 -30.17 -14.37 -33.61
C LYS A 97 -30.27 -13.80 -32.21
N VAL A 98 -30.12 -14.64 -31.18
CA VAL A 98 -30.38 -14.22 -29.79
C VAL A 98 -29.17 -13.53 -29.19
N LEU A 99 -28.02 -14.21 -29.23
CA LEU A 99 -26.77 -13.78 -28.64
C LEU A 99 -25.78 -13.32 -29.71
N TYR A 100 -26.30 -12.87 -30.85
CA TYR A 100 -25.49 -12.29 -31.92
C TYR A 100 -25.16 -10.83 -31.62
N LEU A 101 -23.87 -10.50 -31.59
CA LEU A 101 -23.40 -9.12 -31.60
C LEU A 101 -23.05 -8.72 -33.03
N ASN A 102 -23.60 -7.59 -33.49
CA ASN A 102 -23.22 -7.03 -34.78
C ASN A 102 -21.72 -6.63 -34.75
N PRO A 103 -20.93 -6.93 -35.78
CA PRO A 103 -19.51 -6.57 -35.84
C PRO A 103 -19.19 -5.08 -35.67
N SER A 104 -20.19 -4.21 -35.86
CA SER A 104 -20.07 -2.75 -35.68
C SER A 104 -20.29 -2.31 -34.23
N VAL A 105 -20.74 -3.19 -33.35
CA VAL A 105 -20.94 -2.90 -31.93
C VAL A 105 -19.61 -3.04 -31.22
N VAL A 106 -19.27 -2.02 -30.42
CA VAL A 106 -18.09 -2.00 -29.57
C VAL A 106 -18.57 -2.03 -28.12
N LEU A 107 -18.05 -2.97 -27.33
CA LEU A 107 -18.26 -3.04 -25.90
C LEU A 107 -17.61 -1.83 -25.22
N LYS A 108 -18.21 -1.37 -24.12
CA LYS A 108 -17.71 -0.20 -23.37
C LYS A 108 -16.25 -0.34 -22.94
N ASP A 109 -15.82 -1.56 -22.60
CA ASP A 109 -14.44 -1.83 -22.19
C ASP A 109 -13.43 -1.65 -23.33
N ASP A 110 -13.91 -1.74 -24.57
CA ASP A 110 -13.10 -1.58 -25.78
C ASP A 110 -13.29 -0.19 -26.44
N GLU A 111 -14.20 0.65 -25.94
CA GLU A 111 -14.33 2.05 -26.39
C GLU A 111 -13.00 2.82 -26.35
N PRO A 112 -12.14 2.71 -25.31
CA PRO A 112 -10.85 3.39 -25.29
C PRO A 112 -9.89 2.92 -26.39
N GLN A 113 -10.07 1.72 -26.93
CA GLN A 113 -9.22 1.16 -27.98
C GLN A 113 -9.57 1.72 -29.37
N LEU A 114 -10.72 2.38 -29.52
CA LEU A 114 -11.15 2.99 -30.78
C LEU A 114 -10.31 4.20 -31.20
N ALA A 115 -9.61 4.82 -30.25
CA ALA A 115 -8.82 6.01 -30.47
C ALA A 115 -7.42 5.82 -29.90
N TYR A 116 -6.55 5.13 -30.64
CA TYR A 116 -5.13 5.10 -30.34
C TYR A 116 -4.43 6.35 -30.91
N SER A 117 -3.55 6.96 -30.11
CA SER A 117 -2.65 8.02 -30.55
C SER A 117 -1.26 7.75 -30.01
N GLU A 118 -0.36 7.28 -30.87
CA GLU A 118 1.04 7.02 -30.55
C GLU A 118 1.72 8.24 -29.90
N LYS A 119 1.36 9.44 -30.36
CA LYS A 119 1.85 10.70 -29.77
C LYS A 119 1.40 10.87 -28.32
N HIS A 120 0.15 10.54 -28.01
CA HIS A 120 -0.38 10.65 -26.65
C HIS A 120 0.23 9.59 -25.73
N ASP A 121 0.38 8.37 -26.25
CA ASP A 121 0.98 7.23 -25.56
C ASP A 121 2.43 7.54 -25.15
N LYS A 122 3.25 7.99 -26.10
CA LYS A 122 4.62 8.43 -25.85
C LYS A 122 4.70 9.60 -24.85
N ALA A 123 3.75 10.54 -24.92
CA ALA A 123 3.68 11.64 -23.96
C ALA A 123 3.32 11.18 -22.54
N ILE A 124 2.53 10.12 -22.39
CA ILE A 124 2.27 9.48 -21.09
C ILE A 124 3.56 8.84 -20.58
N ASP A 125 4.26 8.05 -21.41
CA ASP A 125 5.51 7.39 -21.02
C ASP A 125 6.58 8.39 -20.57
N ASP A 126 6.78 9.46 -21.33
CA ASP A 126 7.71 10.53 -20.97
C ASP A 126 7.35 11.17 -19.62
N ARG A 127 6.04 11.33 -19.34
CA ARG A 127 5.56 11.84 -18.05
C ARG A 127 5.80 10.82 -16.93
N ILE A 128 5.56 9.53 -17.16
CA ILE A 128 5.82 8.47 -16.18
C ILE A 128 7.30 8.47 -15.80
N ILE A 129 8.21 8.52 -16.78
CA ILE A 129 9.66 8.58 -16.54
C ILE A 129 10.01 9.84 -15.74
N THR A 130 9.48 10.99 -16.15
CA THR A 130 9.72 12.27 -15.48
C THR A 130 9.29 12.23 -14.01
N TYR A 131 8.09 11.74 -13.71
CA TYR A 131 7.59 11.68 -12.34
C TYR A 131 8.31 10.61 -11.51
N THR A 132 8.71 9.49 -12.12
CA THR A 132 9.53 8.47 -11.46
C THR A 132 10.87 9.05 -11.00
N ASN A 133 11.54 9.80 -11.87
CA ASN A 133 12.80 10.47 -11.53
C ASN A 133 12.61 11.51 -10.41
N ARG A 134 11.54 12.32 -10.48
CA ARG A 134 11.21 13.29 -9.41
C ARG A 134 10.97 12.62 -8.06
N ILE A 135 10.24 11.49 -8.05
CA ILE A 135 10.01 10.71 -6.83
C ILE A 135 11.34 10.20 -6.27
N SER A 136 12.26 9.73 -7.12
CA SER A 136 13.56 9.28 -6.65
C SER A 136 14.36 10.40 -5.98
N VAL A 137 14.38 11.60 -6.57
CA VAL A 137 15.06 12.77 -5.98
C VAL A 137 14.42 13.16 -4.64
N LEU A 138 13.08 13.19 -4.58
CA LEU A 138 12.36 13.51 -3.34
C LEU A 138 12.66 12.50 -2.22
N LYS A 139 12.80 11.21 -2.54
CA LYS A 139 13.21 10.18 -1.57
C LYS A 139 14.61 10.45 -1.02
N SER A 140 15.58 10.79 -1.88
CA SER A 140 16.93 11.15 -1.43
C SER A 140 16.92 12.37 -0.51
N CYS A 141 16.17 13.42 -0.88
CA CYS A 141 16.04 14.62 -0.06
C CYS A 141 15.39 14.31 1.30
N LEU A 142 14.36 13.45 1.34
CA LEU A 142 13.74 13.01 2.59
C LEU A 142 14.77 12.34 3.50
N THR A 143 15.58 11.43 2.96
CA THR A 143 16.64 10.75 3.74
C THR A 143 17.65 11.74 4.32
N GLU A 144 18.05 12.77 3.55
CA GLU A 144 18.95 13.82 4.05
C GLU A 144 18.31 14.62 5.20
N VAL A 145 17.04 15.00 5.04
CA VAL A 145 16.29 15.73 6.09
C VAL A 145 16.17 14.90 7.37
N GLU A 146 15.90 13.59 7.26
CA GLU A 146 15.84 12.68 8.40
C GLU A 146 17.19 12.56 9.11
N GLN A 147 18.30 12.51 8.36
CA GLN A 147 19.64 12.49 8.93
C GLN A 147 19.97 13.79 9.68
N GLU A 148 19.64 14.95 9.12
CA GLU A 148 19.85 16.23 9.80
C GLU A 148 18.97 16.36 11.05
N ALA A 149 17.72 15.90 10.99
CA ALA A 149 16.84 15.86 12.16
C ALA A 149 17.42 14.98 13.29
N ALA A 150 18.01 13.83 12.94
CA ALA A 150 18.68 12.96 13.90
C ALA A 150 19.90 13.64 14.56
N LYS A 151 20.71 14.37 13.78
CA LYS A 151 21.84 15.16 14.30
C LYS A 151 21.37 16.24 15.28
N ILE A 152 20.33 16.99 14.92
CA ILE A 152 19.73 18.03 15.79
C ILE A 152 19.25 17.41 17.10
N ASN A 153 18.57 16.27 17.06
CA ASN A 153 18.10 15.58 18.26
C ASN A 153 19.26 15.15 19.18
N SER A 154 20.37 14.69 18.61
CA SER A 154 21.59 14.39 19.38
C SER A 154 22.16 15.63 20.07
N ILE A 155 22.22 16.77 19.37
CA ILE A 155 22.68 18.04 19.94
C ILE A 155 21.76 18.48 21.09
N ILE A 156 20.44 18.42 20.90
CA ILE A 156 19.46 18.76 21.94
C ILE A 156 19.65 17.88 23.17
N HIS A 157 19.87 16.58 23.00
CA HIS A 157 20.15 15.66 24.10
C HIS A 157 21.44 16.02 24.84
N ASN A 158 22.51 16.31 24.11
CA ASN A 158 23.79 16.71 24.71
C ASN A 158 23.68 18.03 25.49
N LEU A 159 22.96 19.02 24.97
CA LEU A 159 22.70 20.28 25.65
C LEU A 159 21.89 20.08 26.94
N LYS A 160 20.88 19.21 26.92
CA LYS A 160 20.12 18.85 28.13
C LYS A 160 21.03 18.20 29.18
N ASN A 161 21.88 17.26 28.78
CA ASN A 161 22.83 16.62 29.69
C ASN A 161 23.83 17.63 30.27
N MET A 162 24.40 18.50 29.43
CA MET A 162 25.31 19.54 29.89
C MET A 162 24.64 20.50 30.88
N LYS A 163 23.40 20.94 30.59
CA LYS A 163 22.61 21.78 31.50
C LYS A 163 22.39 21.08 32.85
N ASN A 164 22.03 19.80 32.84
CA ASN A 164 21.83 19.02 34.07
C ASN A 164 23.13 18.90 34.86
N ASN A 165 24.26 18.62 34.20
CA ASN A 165 25.57 18.54 34.85
C ASN A 165 25.99 19.87 35.48
N VAL A 166 25.76 21.00 34.78
CA VAL A 166 26.02 22.34 35.32
C VAL A 166 25.17 22.60 36.56
N ASN A 167 23.87 22.33 36.49
CA ASN A 167 22.96 22.52 37.63
C ASN A 167 23.36 21.64 38.82
N GLN A 168 23.68 20.37 38.60
CA GLN A 168 24.18 19.48 39.66
C GLN A 168 25.48 19.97 40.27
N THR A 169 26.42 20.49 39.45
CA THR A 169 27.69 21.03 39.95
C THR A 169 27.46 22.28 40.80
N LEU A 170 26.56 23.17 40.38
CA LEU A 170 26.19 24.37 41.13
C LEU A 170 25.60 24.01 42.50
N GLU A 171 24.69 23.03 42.53
CA GLU A 171 24.05 22.60 43.78
C GLU A 171 25.06 21.88 44.70
N ASN A 172 25.83 20.93 44.18
CA ASN A 172 26.74 20.10 44.97
C ASN A 172 27.98 20.86 45.49
N VAL A 173 28.56 21.74 44.66
CA VAL A 173 29.82 22.43 45.02
C VAL A 173 29.57 23.78 45.68
N TYR A 174 28.58 24.52 45.18
CA TYR A 174 28.35 25.91 45.59
C TYR A 174 27.08 26.10 46.42
N GLY A 175 26.22 25.09 46.52
CA GLY A 175 24.97 25.14 47.30
C GLY A 175 23.91 26.08 46.70
N VAL A 176 23.99 26.37 45.39
CA VAL A 176 23.11 27.32 44.69
C VAL A 176 22.43 26.64 43.50
N LYS A 177 21.25 27.12 43.12
CA LYS A 177 20.40 26.46 42.10
C LYS A 177 20.63 26.99 40.68
N SER A 178 21.33 28.11 40.54
CA SER A 178 21.59 28.73 39.24
C SER A 178 22.91 29.51 39.22
N VAL A 179 23.40 29.78 38.01
CA VAL A 179 24.58 30.63 37.79
C VAL A 179 24.31 32.07 38.26
N ASP A 180 23.10 32.59 38.04
CA ASP A 180 22.73 33.94 38.45
C ASP A 180 22.76 34.10 39.98
N GLU A 181 22.29 33.08 40.69
CA GLU A 181 22.35 33.02 42.15
C GLU A 181 23.80 32.95 42.66
N LEU A 182 24.67 32.17 41.99
CA LEU A 182 26.10 32.14 42.29
C LEU A 182 26.74 33.52 42.11
N CYS A 183 26.47 34.19 40.98
CA CYS A 183 27.00 35.52 40.69
C CYS A 183 26.56 36.55 41.73
N THR A 184 25.30 36.52 42.14
CA THR A 184 24.76 37.39 43.19
C THR A 184 25.44 37.14 44.53
N SER A 185 25.56 35.87 44.93
CA SER A 185 26.23 35.47 46.19
C SER A 185 27.70 35.90 46.24
N VAL A 186 28.44 35.73 45.15
CA VAL A 186 29.84 36.16 45.04
C VAL A 186 29.93 37.69 45.13
N TYR A 187 29.04 38.43 44.46
CA TYR A 187 29.01 39.88 44.50
C TYR A 187 28.76 40.42 45.92
N GLU A 188 27.78 39.86 46.63
CA GLU A 188 27.47 40.23 48.01
C GLU A 188 28.62 39.95 48.98
N ARG A 189 29.27 38.77 48.84
CA ARG A 189 30.46 38.42 49.63
C ARG A 189 31.62 39.38 49.34
N ASN A 190 31.86 39.70 48.08
CA ASN A 190 32.94 40.62 47.69
C ASN A 190 32.73 42.03 48.27
N ASN A 191 31.50 42.55 48.21
CA ASN A 191 31.15 43.82 48.84
C ASN A 191 31.34 43.78 50.37
N SER A 192 31.00 42.66 51.01
CA SER A 192 31.20 42.47 52.45
C SER A 192 32.68 42.46 52.83
N ILE A 193 33.52 41.77 52.05
CA ILE A 193 34.98 41.77 52.21
C ILE A 193 35.54 43.19 52.04
N SER A 194 35.13 43.91 50.99
CA SER A 194 35.56 45.29 50.76
C SER A 194 35.24 46.21 51.95
N ARG A 195 34.06 46.05 52.56
CA ARG A 195 33.68 46.78 53.78
C ARG A 195 34.59 46.43 54.97
N LEU A 196 34.87 45.14 55.18
CA LEU A 196 35.78 44.69 56.25
C LEU A 196 37.21 45.20 56.06
N CYS A 197 37.75 45.14 54.83
CA CYS A 197 39.08 45.68 54.52
C CYS A 197 39.14 47.19 54.78
N THR A 198 38.09 47.92 54.42
CA THR A 198 37.99 49.36 54.70
C THR A 198 37.97 49.63 56.21
N ALA A 199 37.18 48.86 56.96
CA ALA A 199 37.12 48.97 58.42
C ALA A 199 38.47 48.65 59.10
N LEU A 200 39.16 47.58 58.68
CA LEU A 200 40.49 47.21 59.16
C LEU A 200 41.54 48.30 58.89
N ASN A 201 41.52 48.89 57.70
CA ASN A 201 42.40 50.01 57.36
C ASN A 201 42.12 51.23 58.26
N ASN A 202 40.85 51.52 58.54
CA ASN A 202 40.46 52.62 59.42
C ASN A 202 40.89 52.37 60.89
N ILE A 203 40.86 51.12 61.37
CA ILE A 203 41.37 50.73 62.69
C ILE A 203 42.90 50.91 62.76
N ASN A 204 43.62 50.55 61.71
CA ASN A 204 45.07 50.75 61.62
C ASN A 204 45.46 52.25 61.63
N LEU A 205 44.60 53.11 61.06
CA LEU A 205 44.75 54.57 61.09
C LEU A 205 44.39 55.20 62.44
N SER A 206 43.59 54.54 63.28
CA SER A 206 43.22 55.04 64.61
C SER A 206 44.15 54.55 65.73
N ASN A 207 45.10 53.66 65.43
CA ASN A 207 46.04 53.07 66.40
C ASN A 207 47.51 53.50 66.18
N VAL A 208 47.73 54.79 65.88
CA VAL A 208 49.06 55.34 65.50
C VAL A 208 50.06 55.44 66.68
N ASN A 209 49.72 55.03 67.91
CA ASN A 209 50.58 55.27 69.09
C ASN A 209 51.24 54.05 69.76
N PHE A 210 51.32 52.87 69.14
CA PHE A 210 51.96 51.70 69.78
C PHE A 210 53.18 51.08 69.08
N LEU A 211 53.83 51.77 68.15
CA LEU A 211 55.13 51.33 67.60
C LEU A 211 56.19 52.44 67.69
N SER A 212 56.52 52.79 68.94
CA SER A 212 57.73 53.54 69.29
C SER A 212 58.43 52.87 70.47
N ILE A 213 59.06 51.72 70.22
CA ILE A 213 60.20 51.25 71.03
C ILE A 213 61.28 50.73 70.05
N CYS A 214 62.27 51.60 69.82
CA CYS A 214 63.72 51.35 69.72
C CYS A 214 64.21 50.00 69.14
N SER A 215 65.15 49.87 68.20
CA SER A 215 66.10 50.77 67.51
C SER A 215 66.68 50.01 66.28
N PRO A 216 67.23 50.69 65.26
CA PRO A 216 67.67 50.06 64.01
C PRO A 216 69.08 49.45 64.09
N PRO A 217 69.38 48.36 63.35
CA PRO A 217 70.76 47.93 63.15
C PRO A 217 71.46 48.86 62.16
N LYS A 218 72.63 49.37 62.57
CA LYS A 218 73.49 50.26 61.78
C LYS A 218 73.92 49.57 60.47
N LYS A 219 73.63 50.18 59.33
CA LYS A 219 74.26 49.86 58.04
C LYS A 219 75.53 50.69 57.85
N LYS A 220 76.61 50.04 57.41
CA LYS A 220 77.30 50.26 56.11
C LYS A 220 78.78 49.88 56.20
N LYS A 221 79.26 49.09 55.25
CA LYS A 221 80.00 49.60 54.08
C LYS A 221 80.27 48.48 53.08
N LYS A 222 79.95 48.72 51.81
CA LYS A 222 80.56 48.03 50.67
C LYS A 222 82.04 48.42 50.63
N HIS A 223 82.94 47.46 50.48
CA HIS A 223 84.23 47.68 49.83
C HIS A 223 84.43 46.67 48.70
N LYS A 224 85.06 47.16 47.64
CA LYS A 224 85.29 46.59 46.32
C LYS A 224 86.35 45.48 46.33
N ASN A 225 86.24 44.64 45.29
CA ASN A 225 87.29 44.03 44.45
C ASN A 225 88.14 42.86 44.95
N LYS A 226 88.24 41.91 44.01
CA LYS A 226 89.06 40.70 43.83
C LYS A 226 88.65 39.48 44.64
#